data_AF-A0A7S2EZR5-F1
#
_entry.id   AF-A0A7S2EZR5-F1
#
_cell.length_a   1.000
_cell.length_b   1.000
_cell.length_c   1.000
_cell.angle_alpha   90.00
_cell.angle_beta   90.00
_cell.angle_gamma   90.00
#
_symmetry.space_group_name_H-M   'P 1'
#
loop_
_entity.id
_entity.type
_entity.pdbx_description
1 polymer ?
#
loop_
_entity_poly.entity_id
_entity_poly.type
_entity_poly.pdbx_seq_one_letter_code
_entity_poly.pdbx_strand_id
1 'polypeptide(L)'
;EEGFGDRESIQLGLAATSGTITCAGLIMALTFIAQMLGSIPVTNQMGFILVFSIVTDTFIVRTVLVPAMLSLIPCANYWPSRMPKVRYEWLHKGLAAPPDNRSLANELDWDEDDEMSDSD
;
A
#
# COMPACT_ATOMS: atom_id res chain seq x y z
N GLU A 1 -0.69 6.31 15.83
CA GLU A 1 -1.15 5.75 14.54
C GLU A 1 0.06 5.14 13.87
N GLU A 2 0.02 3.82 13.66
CA GLU A 2 1.17 2.99 13.27
C GLU A 2 1.56 3.26 11.81
N GLY A 3 2.81 3.66 11.56
CA GLY A 3 3.31 3.95 10.21
C GLY A 3 3.84 2.68 9.55
N PHE A 4 2.95 1.89 8.95
CA PHE A 4 3.27 0.69 8.16
C PHE A 4 3.99 1.05 6.85
N GLY A 5 4.85 0.17 6.33
CA GLY A 5 5.52 0.39 5.05
C GLY A 5 4.51 0.50 3.88
N ASP A 6 4.86 1.14 2.76
CA ASP A 6 3.94 1.39 1.63
C ASP A 6 3.13 0.15 1.23
N ARG A 7 3.79 -1.00 1.11
CA ARG A 7 3.15 -2.27 0.71
C ARG A 7 2.17 -2.80 1.76
N GLU A 8 2.50 -2.62 3.03
CA GLU A 8 1.70 -3.07 4.16
C GLU A 8 0.48 -2.15 4.36
N SER A 9 0.65 -0.85 4.18
CA SER A 9 -0.44 0.13 4.15
C SER A 9 -1.43 -0.15 3.00
N ILE A 10 -0.92 -0.48 1.81
CA ILE A 10 -1.75 -0.88 0.67
C ILE A 10 -2.51 -2.18 0.98
N GLN A 11 -1.83 -3.19 1.54
CA GLN A 11 -2.47 -4.46 1.90
C GLN A 11 -3.55 -4.29 2.98
N LEU A 12 -3.30 -3.47 4.00
CA LEU A 12 -4.26 -3.20 5.07
C LEU A 12 -5.50 -2.47 4.54
N GLY A 13 -5.30 -1.49 3.65
CA GLY A 13 -6.40 -0.77 2.99
C GLY A 13 -7.23 -1.66 2.07
N LEU A 14 -6.58 -2.55 1.31
CA LEU A 14 -7.27 -3.55 0.49
C LEU A 14 -8.03 -4.56 1.37
N ALA A 15 -7.42 -5.06 2.44
CA ALA A 15 -8.05 -6.00 3.36
C ALA A 15 -9.33 -5.41 3.98
N ALA A 16 -9.29 -4.15 4.41
CA ALA A 16 -10.42 -3.46 5.01
C ALA A 16 -11.61 -3.23 4.06
N THR A 17 -11.37 -3.05 2.76
CA THR A 17 -12.41 -2.63 1.79
C THR A 17 -12.83 -3.71 0.80
N SER A 18 -12.07 -4.82 0.70
CA SER A 18 -12.30 -5.92 -0.25
C SER A 18 -13.71 -6.54 -0.18
N GLY A 19 -14.28 -6.66 1.02
CA GLY A 19 -15.62 -7.22 1.22
C GLY A 19 -16.71 -6.38 0.55
N THR A 20 -16.73 -5.07 0.81
CA THR A 20 -17.75 -4.14 0.27
C THR A 20 -17.70 -4.08 -1.26
N ILE A 21 -16.50 -4.07 -1.82
CA ILE A 21 -16.26 -4.03 -3.27
C ILE A 21 -16.82 -5.29 -3.93
N THR A 22 -16.54 -6.46 -3.35
CA THR A 22 -17.03 -7.75 -3.85
C THR A 22 -18.56 -7.80 -3.81
N CYS A 23 -19.17 -7.32 -2.72
CA CYS A 23 -20.62 -7.23 -2.61
C CYS A 23 -21.24 -6.31 -3.67
N ALA A 24 -20.65 -5.14 -3.91
CA ALA A 24 -21.12 -4.21 -4.93
C ALA A 24 -21.04 -4.82 -6.34
N GLY A 25 -19.93 -5.50 -6.65
CA GLY A 25 -19.76 -6.23 -7.92
C GLY A 25 -20.79 -7.35 -8.09
N LEU A 26 -21.06 -8.11 -7.03
CA LEU A 26 -22.04 -9.20 -7.05
C LEU A 26 -23.46 -8.68 -7.31
N ILE A 27 -23.87 -7.59 -6.65
CA ILE A 27 -25.18 -6.98 -6.86
C ILE A 27 -25.33 -6.50 -8.30
N MET A 28 -24.32 -5.83 -8.87
CA MET A 28 -24.37 -5.40 -10.27
C MET A 28 -24.42 -6.57 -11.24
N ALA A 29 -23.64 -7.64 -11.00
CA ALA A 29 -23.70 -8.85 -11.82
C ALA A 29 -25.11 -9.46 -11.81
N LEU A 30 -25.75 -9.55 -10.63
CA LEU A 30 -27.13 -10.02 -10.52
C LEU A 30 -28.12 -9.13 -11.28
N THR A 31 -27.96 -7.80 -11.19
CA THR A 31 -28.81 -6.86 -11.93
C THR A 31 -28.69 -7.06 -13.44
N PHE A 32 -27.48 -7.21 -13.99
CA PHE A 32 -27.30 -7.40 -15.43
C PHE A 32 -27.71 -8.81 -15.90
N ILE A 33 -27.55 -9.83 -15.06
CA ILE A 33 -28.13 -11.16 -15.32
C ILE A 33 -29.65 -11.05 -15.40
N ALA A 34 -30.30 -10.36 -14.45
CA ALA A 34 -31.73 -10.10 -14.50
C ALA A 34 -32.14 -9.31 -15.75
N GLN A 35 -31.34 -8.33 -16.17
CA GLN A 35 -31.55 -7.57 -17.40
C GLN A 35 -31.49 -8.45 -18.65
N MET A 36 -30.65 -9.49 -18.65
CA MET A 36 -30.47 -10.45 -19.74
C MET A 36 -31.71 -11.33 -19.96
N LEU A 37 -32.55 -11.53 -18.93
CA LEU A 37 -33.84 -12.22 -19.05
C LEU A 37 -34.90 -11.39 -19.82
N GLY A 38 -34.58 -10.14 -20.19
CA GLY A 38 -35.44 -9.30 -21.00
C GLY A 38 -35.66 -9.86 -22.42
N SER A 39 -36.87 -9.71 -22.94
CA SER A 39 -37.32 -10.26 -24.23
C SER A 39 -36.68 -9.59 -25.48
N ILE A 40 -35.95 -8.48 -25.29
CA ILE A 40 -35.36 -7.71 -26.39
C ILE A 40 -33.94 -8.23 -26.70
N PRO A 41 -33.67 -8.77 -27.91
CA PRO A 41 -32.37 -9.36 -28.26
C PRO A 41 -31.19 -8.39 -28.13
N VAL A 42 -31.39 -7.12 -28.47
CA VAL A 42 -30.37 -6.06 -28.37
C VAL A 42 -29.93 -5.84 -26.92
N THR A 43 -30.89 -5.85 -25.99
CA THR A 43 -30.63 -5.66 -24.56
C THR A 43 -29.88 -6.85 -23.95
N ASN A 44 -30.14 -8.06 -24.44
CA ASN A 44 -29.43 -9.26 -24.01
C ASN A 44 -27.93 -9.20 -24.39
N GLN A 45 -27.60 -8.82 -25.63
CA GLN A 45 -26.21 -8.63 -26.05
C GLN A 45 -25.47 -7.57 -25.21
N MET A 46 -26.12 -6.44 -24.93
CA MET A 46 -25.57 -5.40 -24.07
C MET A 46 -25.39 -5.91 -22.62
N GLY A 47 -26.37 -6.65 -22.09
CA GLY A 47 -26.31 -7.28 -20.77
C GLY A 47 -25.10 -8.21 -20.63
N PHE A 48 -24.83 -9.04 -21.64
CA PHE A 48 -23.67 -9.92 -21.66
C PHE A 48 -22.34 -9.14 -21.57
N ILE A 49 -22.18 -8.08 -22.39
CA ILE A 49 -20.99 -7.23 -22.38
C ILE A 49 -20.83 -6.53 -21.02
N LEU A 50 -21.94 -6.08 -20.42
CA LEU A 50 -21.93 -5.41 -19.11
C LEU A 50 -21.52 -6.36 -17.98
N VAL A 51 -22.06 -7.59 -17.94
CA VAL A 51 -21.64 -8.62 -16.98
C VAL A 51 -20.14 -8.91 -17.13
N PHE A 52 -19.66 -9.12 -18.36
CA PHE A 52 -18.25 -9.40 -18.61
C PHE A 52 -17.34 -8.24 -18.20
N SER A 53 -17.75 -7.00 -18.52
CA SER A 53 -17.00 -5.79 -18.18
C SER A 53 -16.83 -5.64 -16.67
N ILE A 54 -17.92 -5.82 -15.89
CA ILE A 54 -17.84 -5.62 -14.45
C ILE A 54 -17.08 -6.71 -13.72
N VAL A 55 -17.21 -7.97 -14.15
CA VAL A 55 -16.40 -9.08 -13.63
C VAL A 55 -14.92 -8.81 -13.93
N THR A 56 -14.61 -8.38 -15.15
CA THR A 56 -13.24 -8.04 -15.54
C THR A 56 -12.67 -6.86 -14.72
N ASP A 57 -13.44 -5.80 -14.48
CA ASP A 57 -12.99 -4.64 -13.68
C ASP A 57 -12.74 -5.02 -12.21
N THR A 58 -13.70 -5.73 -11.61
CA THR A 58 -13.62 -6.14 -10.19
C THR A 58 -12.46 -7.08 -9.92
N PHE A 59 -12.12 -7.96 -10.86
CA PHE A 59 -10.94 -8.82 -10.74
C PHE A 59 -9.67 -8.14 -11.27
N ILE A 60 -9.58 -7.80 -12.55
CA ILE A 60 -8.31 -7.37 -13.16
C ILE A 60 -7.89 -5.98 -12.69
N VAL A 61 -8.79 -5.00 -12.80
CA VAL A 61 -8.46 -3.60 -12.51
C VAL A 61 -8.18 -3.44 -11.03
N ARG A 62 -9.03 -3.97 -10.15
CA ARG A 62 -8.85 -3.79 -8.70
C ARG A 62 -7.76 -4.65 -8.09
N THR A 63 -7.54 -5.89 -8.54
CA THR A 63 -6.51 -6.75 -7.92
C THR A 63 -5.11 -6.53 -8.48
N VAL A 64 -4.98 -6.00 -9.71
CA VAL A 64 -3.67 -5.81 -10.34
C VAL A 64 -3.41 -4.33 -10.66
N LEU A 65 -4.30 -3.67 -11.40
CA LEU A 65 -4.03 -2.31 -11.90
C LEU A 65 -3.94 -1.28 -10.77
N VAL A 66 -4.87 -1.33 -9.81
CA VAL A 66 -4.91 -0.42 -8.66
C VAL A 66 -3.65 -0.57 -7.78
N PRO A 67 -3.28 -1.77 -7.27
CA PRO A 67 -2.06 -1.91 -6.47
C PRO A 67 -0.78 -1.64 -7.27
N ALA A 68 -0.75 -1.95 -8.58
CA ALA A 68 0.37 -1.59 -9.44
C ALA A 68 0.54 -0.06 -9.55
N MET A 69 -0.55 0.68 -9.77
CA MET A 69 -0.53 2.14 -9.81
C MET A 69 -0.13 2.75 -8.47
N LEU A 70 -0.65 2.21 -7.36
CA LEU A 70 -0.25 2.62 -6.01
C LEU A 70 1.24 2.40 -5.75
N SER A 71 1.82 1.32 -6.29
CA SER A 71 3.26 1.05 -6.20
C SER A 71 4.10 1.90 -7.15
N LEU A 72 3.57 2.34 -8.28
CA LEU A 72 4.30 3.10 -9.31
C LEU A 72 4.39 4.60 -8.98
N ILE A 73 3.40 5.16 -8.29
CA ILE A 73 3.30 6.61 -8.04
C ILE A 73 3.15 6.91 -6.53
N PRO A 74 4.18 6.62 -5.70
CA PRO A 74 4.09 6.80 -4.25
C PRO A 74 3.89 8.26 -3.83
N CYS A 75 4.48 9.22 -4.54
CA CYS A 75 4.35 10.65 -4.18
C CYS A 75 2.94 11.23 -4.42
N ALA A 76 2.19 10.72 -5.40
CA ALA A 76 0.83 11.20 -5.67
C ALA A 76 -0.20 10.59 -4.71
N ASN A 77 0.07 9.39 -4.19
CA ASN A 77 -0.84 8.67 -3.30
C ASN A 77 -1.17 9.43 -2.00
N TYR A 78 -0.25 10.29 -1.52
CA TYR A 78 -0.43 11.00 -0.27
C TYR A 78 -1.10 12.37 -0.40
N TRP A 79 -1.26 12.92 -1.61
CA TRP A 79 -1.85 14.25 -1.80
C TRP A 79 -3.33 14.28 -1.36
N PRO A 80 -3.81 15.18 -0.47
CA PRO A 80 -3.22 16.44 0.03
C PRO A 80 -2.43 16.39 1.35
N SER A 81 -2.26 15.21 1.97
CA SER A 81 -1.50 15.04 3.21
C SER A 81 -0.02 14.72 2.95
N ARG A 82 0.86 14.93 3.94
CA ARG A 82 2.27 14.52 3.83
C ARG A 82 2.42 13.06 4.23
N MET A 83 3.29 12.33 3.53
CA MET A 83 3.61 10.93 3.83
C MET A 83 3.97 10.77 5.33
N PRO A 84 3.26 9.92 6.10
CA PRO A 84 3.59 9.67 7.50
C PRO A 84 4.99 9.07 7.63
N LYS A 85 5.76 9.46 8.66
CA LYS A 85 7.06 8.83 8.94
C LYS A 85 6.83 7.36 9.28
N VAL A 86 7.42 6.46 8.49
CA VAL A 86 7.42 5.02 8.76
C VAL A 86 8.06 4.80 10.14
N ARG A 87 7.33 4.21 11.09
CA ARG A 87 7.84 3.96 12.44
C ARG A 87 8.14 2.48 12.58
N TYR A 88 9.42 2.12 12.59
CA TYR A 88 9.93 0.74 12.72
C TYR A 88 9.78 0.23 14.17
N GLU A 89 8.59 0.36 14.75
CA GLU A 89 8.30 0.02 16.14
C GLU A 89 8.52 -1.47 16.43
N TRP A 90 8.39 -2.32 15.41
CA TRP A 90 8.73 -3.74 15.47
C TRP A 90 10.24 -4.00 15.56
N LEU A 91 11.09 -3.10 15.05
CA LEU A 91 12.56 -3.19 15.17
C LEU A 91 13.04 -2.85 16.58
N HIS A 92 12.27 -2.03 17.31
CA HIS A 92 12.56 -1.61 18.68
C HIS A 92 12.21 -2.67 19.75
N LYS A 93 11.54 -3.77 19.39
CA LYS A 93 11.14 -4.81 20.36
C LYS A 93 12.32 -5.67 20.86
N GLY A 94 13.54 -5.45 20.36
CA GLY A 94 14.75 -6.14 20.79
C GLY A 94 16.07 -5.37 20.66
N LEU A 95 16.04 -4.13 20.16
CA LEU A 95 17.19 -3.24 20.14
C LEU A 95 16.81 -1.99 20.93
N ALA A 96 17.59 -1.67 21.97
CA ALA A 96 17.50 -0.38 22.65
C ALA A 96 17.54 0.75 21.60
N ALA A 97 16.89 1.88 21.89
CA ALA A 97 16.76 3.00 20.96
C ALA A 97 18.06 3.24 20.18
N PRO A 98 18.00 3.45 18.85
CA PRO A 98 19.20 3.66 18.06
C PRO A 98 19.97 4.81 18.72
N PRO A 99 21.26 4.60 19.05
CA PRO A 99 22.05 5.60 19.73
C PRO A 99 21.95 6.90 18.93
N ASP A 100 21.71 7.99 19.66
CA ASP A 100 21.71 9.33 19.10
C ASP A 100 22.97 9.47 18.24
N ASN A 101 22.81 9.75 16.95
CA ASN A 101 23.98 9.84 16.05
C ASN A 101 24.94 10.96 16.50
N ARG A 102 24.44 11.90 17.30
CA ARG A 102 25.21 12.97 17.93
C ARG A 102 26.05 12.46 19.10
N SER A 103 25.64 11.42 19.81
CA SER A 103 26.48 10.81 20.84
C SER A 103 27.57 9.95 20.20
N LEU A 104 27.26 9.18 19.15
CA LEU A 104 28.27 8.41 18.41
C LEU A 104 29.32 9.29 17.74
N ALA A 105 28.93 10.44 17.19
CA ALA A 105 29.88 11.41 16.61
C ALA A 105 30.79 12.08 17.67
N ASN A 106 30.34 12.14 18.93
CA ASN A 106 31.10 12.72 20.04
C ASN A 106 31.96 11.66 20.78
N GLU A 107 31.69 10.38 20.54
CA GLU A 107 32.35 9.21 21.13
C GLU A 107 33.30 8.53 20.13
N LEU A 108 33.34 8.98 18.88
CA LEU A 108 34.33 8.60 17.86
C LEU A 108 35.47 9.63 17.72
N ASP A 109 35.56 10.56 18.66
CA ASP A 109 36.64 11.56 18.80
C ASP A 109 37.75 11.04 19.74
N TRP A 110 37.88 9.72 19.88
CA TRP A 110 38.92 9.08 20.69
C TRP A 110 40.12 8.68 19.83
N ASP A 111 41.27 9.20 20.25
CA ASP A 111 42.63 8.67 20.06
C ASP A 111 43.40 9.01 18.77
N GLU A 112 43.55 10.30 18.43
CA GLU A 112 44.66 10.76 17.57
C GLU A 112 45.80 11.50 18.31
N ASP A 113 45.72 11.70 19.64
CA ASP A 113 46.67 12.60 20.34
C ASP A 113 47.70 11.92 21.28
N ASP A 114 47.69 10.59 21.46
CA ASP A 114 48.57 9.90 22.43
C ASP A 114 49.71 9.04 21.82
N GLU A 115 50.09 9.27 20.55
CA GLU A 115 51.32 8.70 19.94
C GLU A 115 52.28 9.79 19.42
N MET A 116 52.76 10.70 20.28
CA MET A 116 54.06 11.37 20.01
C MET A 116 54.71 11.96 21.29
N SER A 117 54.83 11.15 22.34
CA SER A 117 55.68 11.49 23.49
C SER A 117 56.35 10.23 23.99
N ASP A 118 57.33 9.72 23.24
CA ASP A 118 58.52 9.06 23.78
C ASP A 118 59.42 8.64 22.61
N SER A 119 60.27 9.55 22.16
CA SER A 119 61.57 9.20 21.57
C SER A 119 62.49 10.40 21.75
N ASP A 120 63.55 10.16 22.52
CA ASP A 120 64.71 11.02 22.79
C ASP A 120 65.24 11.88 21.63
#